data_AF-A0A6P0XT68-F1
#
_entry.id   AF-A0A6P0XT68-F1
#
_cell.length_a   1.000
_cell.length_b   1.000
_cell.length_c   1.000
_cell.angle_alpha   90.00
_cell.angle_beta   90.00
_cell.angle_gamma   90.00
#
_symmetry.space_group_name_H-M   'P 1'
#
loop_
_entity.id
_entity.type
_entity.pdbx_description
1 polymer ?
#
loop_
_entity_poly.entity_id
_entity_poly.type
_entity_poly.pdbx_seq_one_letter_code
_entity_poly.pdbx_strand_id
1 'polypeptide(L)'
;ELAGEAAIQRKWLYFSEVDSIPIPDLQTINTMWLVYSEGKFGYSVQREMWLSVGKNWDKLLPKIGWKNGNSWTRYPNEFTWDLSAPKGHLPLSNLLRGVRMFGSILSHPAWP
;
A
#
# COMPACT_ATOMS: atom_id res chain seq x y z
N GLU A 1 2.70 3.61 -14.78
CA GLU A 1 3.86 3.55 -15.70
C GLU A 1 4.42 2.13 -15.79
N LEU A 2 4.87 1.55 -14.68
CA LEU A 2 5.48 0.20 -14.67
C LEU A 2 4.60 -0.95 -15.20
N ALA A 3 3.27 -0.81 -15.14
CA ALA A 3 2.32 -1.81 -15.66
C ALA A 3 1.93 -1.60 -17.14
N GLY A 4 2.63 -0.72 -17.88
CA GLY A 4 2.42 -0.48 -19.31
C GLY A 4 1.40 0.61 -19.67
N GLU A 5 1.28 0.88 -20.96
CA GLU A 5 0.52 2.01 -21.53
C GLU A 5 -0.97 1.99 -21.16
N ALA A 6 -1.61 0.82 -21.18
CA ALA A 6 -3.01 0.67 -20.80
C ALA A 6 -3.26 1.10 -19.35
N ALA A 7 -2.31 0.80 -18.45
CA ALA A 7 -2.36 1.22 -17.05
C ALA A 7 -2.18 2.72 -16.88
N ILE A 8 -1.29 3.31 -17.67
CA ILE A 8 -1.07 4.77 -17.70
C ILE A 8 -2.36 5.48 -18.13
N GLN A 9 -2.99 5.03 -19.23
CA GLN A 9 -4.20 5.68 -19.76
C GLN A 9 -5.36 5.67 -18.76
N ARG A 10 -5.58 4.55 -18.07
CA ARG A 10 -6.69 4.42 -17.12
C ARG A 10 -6.39 4.93 -15.71
N LYS A 11 -5.10 5.11 -15.34
CA LYS A 11 -4.63 5.64 -14.05
C LYS A 11 -4.93 4.76 -12.82
N TRP A 12 -5.08 3.45 -13.01
CA TRP A 12 -5.21 2.47 -11.92
C TRP A 12 -4.75 1.08 -12.36
N LEU A 13 -4.51 0.19 -11.39
CA LEU A 13 -3.96 -1.16 -11.62
C LEU A 13 -5.02 -2.25 -11.43
N TYR A 14 -5.05 -3.23 -12.31
CA TYR A 14 -5.62 -4.55 -12.00
C TYR A 14 -4.64 -5.31 -11.11
N PHE A 15 -5.18 -6.19 -10.25
CA PHE A 15 -4.34 -7.03 -9.40
C PHE A 15 -3.42 -7.94 -10.23
N SER A 16 -3.86 -8.41 -11.39
CA SER A 16 -3.07 -9.28 -12.28
C SER A 16 -1.88 -8.59 -12.92
N GLU A 17 -1.86 -7.26 -12.98
CA GLU A 17 -0.73 -6.52 -13.55
C GLU A 17 0.34 -6.20 -12.51
N VAL A 18 0.02 -6.34 -11.23
CA VAL A 18 1.01 -6.14 -10.15
C VAL A 18 2.14 -7.16 -10.28
N ASP A 19 1.82 -8.40 -10.64
CA ASP A 19 2.81 -9.48 -10.83
C ASP A 19 3.77 -9.22 -12.00
N SER A 20 3.40 -8.31 -12.92
CA SER A 20 4.29 -7.89 -14.02
C SER A 20 5.23 -6.74 -13.66
N ILE A 21 5.06 -6.12 -12.48
CA ILE A 21 5.92 -5.02 -12.06
C ILE A 21 7.28 -5.60 -11.67
N PRO A 22 8.40 -5.09 -12.23
CA PRO A 22 9.70 -5.65 -11.91
C PRO A 22 10.05 -5.49 -10.43
N ILE A 23 10.66 -6.53 -9.87
CA ILE A 23 11.11 -6.54 -8.47
C ILE A 23 12.00 -5.33 -8.13
N PRO A 24 13.01 -4.95 -8.94
CA PRO A 24 13.88 -3.82 -8.61
C PRO A 24 13.12 -2.49 -8.46
N ASP A 25 12.09 -2.26 -9.27
CA ASP A 25 11.29 -1.05 -9.21
C ASP A 25 10.46 -0.97 -7.93
N LEU A 26 9.80 -2.07 -7.56
CA LEU A 26 9.06 -2.15 -6.29
C LEU A 26 9.98 -2.00 -5.07
N GLN A 27 11.16 -2.63 -5.12
CA GLN A 27 12.17 -2.49 -4.07
C GLN A 27 12.69 -1.06 -3.98
N THR A 28 12.89 -0.38 -5.11
CA THR A 28 13.33 1.02 -5.15
C THR A 28 12.29 1.94 -4.52
N ILE A 29 11.02 1.81 -4.94
CA ILE A 29 9.90 2.59 -4.37
C ILE A 29 9.79 2.37 -2.86
N ASN A 30 9.84 1.12 -2.42
CA ASN A 30 9.76 0.78 -1.00
C ASN A 30 10.96 1.31 -0.21
N THR A 31 12.17 1.23 -0.78
CA THR A 31 13.40 1.74 -0.13
C THR A 31 13.31 3.24 0.06
N MET A 32 12.83 3.99 -0.92
CA MET A 32 12.60 5.42 -0.78
C MET A 32 11.62 5.73 0.36
N TRP A 33 10.50 5.01 0.43
CA TRP A 33 9.55 5.16 1.53
C TRP A 33 10.20 4.87 2.89
N LEU A 34 10.96 3.78 3.02
CA LEU A 34 11.63 3.42 4.27
C LEU A 34 12.64 4.49 4.69
N VAL A 35 13.56 4.87 3.79
CA VAL A 35 14.66 5.80 4.10
C VAL A 35 14.13 7.17 4.53
N TYR A 36 13.20 7.73 3.78
CA TYR A 36 12.69 9.08 4.05
C TYR A 36 11.56 9.13 5.10
N SER A 37 11.18 7.99 5.66
CA SER A 37 10.20 7.92 6.75
C SER A 37 10.74 7.31 8.04
N GLU A 38 12.05 7.14 8.16
CA GLU A 38 12.68 6.49 9.32
C GLU A 38 12.11 5.07 9.56
N GLY A 39 11.84 4.35 8.47
CA GLY A 39 11.28 3.00 8.47
C GLY A 39 9.78 2.94 8.78
N LYS A 40 9.07 4.07 8.83
CA LYS A 40 7.65 4.13 9.20
C LYS A 40 6.70 3.74 8.07
N PHE A 41 7.07 4.03 6.82
CA PHE A 41 6.24 3.88 5.63
C PHE A 41 6.84 2.90 4.63
N GLY A 42 6.00 2.35 3.75
CA GLY A 42 6.40 1.42 2.71
C GLY A 42 5.49 0.19 2.61
N TYR A 43 5.47 -0.45 1.45
CA TYR A 43 4.68 -1.67 1.22
C TYR A 43 5.20 -2.85 2.05
N SER A 44 6.52 -2.94 2.27
CA SER A 44 7.11 -3.92 3.19
C SER A 44 6.60 -3.77 4.63
N VAL A 45 6.46 -2.53 5.11
CA VAL A 45 5.89 -2.21 6.42
C VAL A 45 4.42 -2.63 6.51
N GLN A 46 3.63 -2.28 5.49
CA GLN A 46 2.23 -2.68 5.41
C GLN A 46 2.08 -4.21 5.34
N ARG A 47 2.97 -4.91 4.62
CA ARG A 47 3.01 -6.39 4.55
C ARG A 47 3.29 -6.99 5.91
N GLU A 48 4.33 -6.54 6.62
CA GLU A 48 4.67 -7.00 7.96
C GLU A 48 3.45 -6.89 8.90
N MET A 49 2.80 -5.72 8.89
CA MET A 49 1.61 -5.47 9.69
C MET A 49 0.44 -6.37 9.28
N TRP A 50 0.20 -6.55 7.98
CA TRP A 50 -0.86 -7.41 7.46
C TRP A 50 -0.67 -8.87 7.86
N LEU A 51 0.58 -9.37 7.77
CA LEU A 51 0.92 -10.72 8.22
C LEU A 51 0.73 -10.87 9.75
N SER A 52 1.13 -9.87 10.54
CA SER A 52 1.00 -9.89 12.00
C SER A 52 -0.44 -10.00 12.50
N VAL A 53 -1.42 -9.55 11.70
CA VAL A 53 -2.85 -9.65 12.02
C VAL A 53 -3.53 -10.84 11.33
N GLY A 54 -2.76 -11.81 10.83
CA GLY A 54 -3.27 -13.00 10.17
C GLY A 54 -3.95 -12.70 8.83
N LYS A 55 -3.41 -11.75 8.07
CA LYS A 55 -3.95 -11.28 6.79
C LYS A 55 -5.38 -10.71 6.86
N ASN A 56 -5.82 -10.27 8.04
CA ASN A 56 -7.15 -9.73 8.27
C ASN A 56 -7.22 -8.21 7.96
N TRP A 57 -7.99 -7.83 6.94
CA TRP A 57 -8.14 -6.45 6.50
C TRP A 57 -8.87 -5.57 7.52
N ASP A 58 -9.89 -6.09 8.22
CA ASP A 58 -10.63 -5.33 9.24
C ASP A 58 -9.75 -4.97 10.44
N LYS A 59 -8.67 -5.73 10.66
CA LYS A 59 -7.64 -5.42 11.67
C LYS A 59 -6.54 -4.51 11.13
N LEU A 60 -6.12 -4.67 9.87
CA LEU A 60 -5.05 -3.88 9.27
C LEU A 60 -5.48 -2.42 9.05
N LEU A 61 -6.63 -2.22 8.40
CA LEU A 61 -7.02 -0.90 7.89
C LEU A 61 -7.13 0.16 9.01
N PRO A 62 -7.65 -0.17 10.21
CA PRO A 62 -7.59 0.77 11.33
C PRO A 62 -6.18 1.01 11.87
N LYS A 63 -5.33 -0.03 11.92
CA LYS A 63 -3.94 0.10 12.40
C LYS A 63 -3.11 1.06 11.54
N ILE A 64 -3.32 1.05 10.23
CA ILE A 64 -2.64 1.96 9.30
C ILE A 64 -3.42 3.27 9.08
N GLY A 65 -4.52 3.51 9.80
CA GLY A 65 -5.26 4.77 9.73
C GLY A 65 -6.09 4.99 8.46
N TRP A 66 -6.51 3.92 7.77
CA TRP A 66 -7.36 4.01 6.56
C TRP A 66 -8.85 3.81 6.86
N LYS A 67 -9.19 3.39 8.07
CA LYS A 67 -10.56 3.18 8.52
C LYS A 67 -10.67 3.46 10.02
N ASN A 68 -11.73 4.14 10.45
CA ASN A 68 -12.06 4.34 11.86
C ASN A 68 -13.49 3.86 12.10
N GLY A 69 -13.65 2.72 12.78
CA GLY A 69 -14.94 2.05 12.92
C GLY A 69 -15.54 1.72 11.56
N ASN A 70 -16.69 2.30 11.24
CA ASN A 70 -17.37 2.13 9.95
C ASN A 70 -17.02 3.22 8.91
N SER A 71 -16.19 4.19 9.27
CA SER A 71 -15.84 5.32 8.40
C SER A 71 -14.50 5.08 7.69
N TRP A 72 -14.47 5.29 6.39
CA TRP A 72 -13.25 5.32 5.60
C TRP A 72 -12.58 6.70 5.69
N THR A 73 -11.27 6.73 5.83
CA THR A 73 -10.48 7.96 5.73
C THR A 73 -10.62 8.55 4.33
N ARG A 74 -11.10 9.79 4.21
CA ARG A 74 -11.37 10.45 2.93
C ARG A 74 -10.14 11.10 2.32
N TYR A 75 -9.84 10.73 1.09
CA TYR A 75 -8.77 11.36 0.32
C TYR A 75 -9.18 12.75 -0.18
N PRO A 76 -8.27 13.74 -0.23
CA PRO A 76 -6.93 13.71 0.38
C PRO A 76 -6.91 14.21 1.84
N ASN A 77 -7.98 14.87 2.28
CA ASN A 77 -7.93 15.78 3.43
C ASN A 77 -7.89 15.09 4.80
N GLU A 78 -8.35 13.85 4.90
CA GLU A 78 -8.37 13.12 6.18
C GLU A 78 -7.14 12.21 6.36
N PHE A 79 -6.26 12.12 5.36
CA PHE A 79 -4.98 11.42 5.48
C PHE A 79 -3.92 12.34 6.11
N THR A 80 -2.98 11.74 6.85
CA THR A 80 -1.86 12.45 7.48
C THR A 80 -0.62 12.31 6.59
N TRP A 81 -0.12 13.42 6.07
CA TRP A 81 0.93 13.48 5.04
C TRP A 81 2.35 13.70 5.59
N ASP A 82 2.54 13.46 6.89
CA ASP A 82 3.80 13.66 7.59
C ASP A 82 4.11 12.49 8.54
N LEU A 83 5.26 12.55 9.21
CA LEU A 83 5.75 11.50 10.10
C LEU A 83 4.93 11.35 11.40
N SER A 84 3.90 12.15 11.67
CA SER A 84 2.97 11.91 12.78
C SER A 84 1.98 10.77 12.46
N ALA A 85 1.80 10.41 11.18
CA ALA A 85 0.88 9.37 10.75
C ALA A 85 1.22 7.97 11.34
N PRO A 86 0.27 7.02 11.44
CA PRO A 86 0.54 5.66 11.93
C PRO A 86 1.62 4.91 11.11
N LYS A 87 2.29 3.91 11.72
CA LYS A 87 3.18 2.99 10.97
C LYS A 87 2.38 2.33 9.84
N GLY A 88 2.93 2.30 8.64
CA GLY A 88 2.29 1.76 7.44
C GLY A 88 1.21 2.64 6.81
N HIS A 89 1.00 3.88 7.28
CA HIS A 89 -0.04 4.78 6.73
C HIS A 89 0.17 5.09 5.25
N LEU A 90 1.42 5.23 4.82
CA LEU A 90 1.82 5.49 3.43
C LEU A 90 2.75 4.36 2.92
N PRO A 91 2.82 4.16 1.59
CA PRO A 91 2.02 4.77 0.53
C PRO A 91 0.55 4.31 0.51
N LEU A 92 -0.33 5.08 -0.13
CA LEU A 92 -1.75 4.72 -0.27
C LEU A 92 -1.97 3.70 -1.40
N SER A 93 -2.94 2.80 -1.19
CA SER A 93 -3.54 1.98 -2.24
C SER A 93 -5.05 2.21 -2.24
N ASN A 94 -5.61 2.64 -3.37
CA ASN A 94 -7.03 2.96 -3.45
C ASN A 94 -7.91 1.70 -3.35
N LEU A 95 -8.72 1.62 -2.29
CA LEU A 95 -9.57 0.47 -1.99
C LEU A 95 -11.00 0.56 -2.55
N LEU A 96 -11.33 1.59 -3.34
CA LEU A 96 -12.67 1.74 -3.96
C LEU A 96 -13.05 0.54 -4.86
N ARG A 97 -12.06 -0.21 -5.36
CA ARG A 97 -12.25 -1.43 -6.19
C ARG A 97 -11.97 -2.72 -5.41
N GLY A 98 -11.99 -2.64 -4.09
CA GLY A 98 -11.69 -3.74 -3.18
C GLY A 98 -10.19 -3.94 -2.92
N VAL A 99 -9.89 -4.94 -2.09
CA VAL A 99 -8.55 -5.18 -1.53
C VAL A 99 -7.62 -6.00 -2.43
N ARG A 100 -8.12 -6.56 -3.54
CA ARG A 100 -7.35 -7.52 -4.36
C ARG A 100 -6.05 -6.95 -4.91
N MET A 101 -6.09 -5.71 -5.42
CA MET A 101 -4.90 -5.05 -5.95
C MET A 101 -3.86 -4.83 -4.85
N PHE A 102 -4.30 -4.29 -3.70
CA PHE A 102 -3.41 -4.09 -2.56
C PHE A 102 -2.87 -5.40 -2.00
N GLY A 103 -3.70 -6.43 -1.89
CA GLY A 103 -3.28 -7.77 -1.47
C GLY A 103 -2.26 -8.41 -2.40
N SER A 104 -2.37 -8.16 -3.72
CA SER A 104 -1.36 -8.60 -4.68
C SER A 104 -0.04 -7.85 -4.48
N ILE A 105 -0.07 -6.52 -4.27
CA ILE A 105 1.15 -5.77 -3.90
C ILE A 105 1.79 -6.35 -2.64
N LEU A 106 1.02 -6.55 -1.57
CA LEU A 106 1.56 -7.07 -0.30
C LEU A 106 2.05 -8.52 -0.40
N SER A 107 1.58 -9.28 -1.39
CA SER A 107 1.99 -10.67 -1.62
C SER A 107 3.13 -10.82 -2.64
N HIS A 108 3.50 -9.73 -3.33
CA HIS A 108 4.52 -9.73 -4.37
C HIS A 108 5.88 -10.26 -3.85
N PRO A 109 6.65 -11.03 -4.65
CA PRO A 109 7.95 -11.59 -4.27
C PRO A 109 9.06 -10.54 -4.10
N ALA A 110 8.77 -9.25 -4.30
CA ALA A 110 9.73 -8.17 -4.08
C ALA A 110 10.09 -7.99 -2.60
N TRP A 111 9.23 -8.49 -1.71
CA TRP A 111 9.39 -8.41 -0.26
C TRP A 111 9.82 -9.77 0.29
N PRO A 112 10.67 -9.80 1.34
CA PRO A 112 10.97 -11.03 2.07
C PRO A 112 9.72 -11.66 2.72
#